data_AF-A0A0S8CL61-F1
#
_entry.id   AF-A0A0S8CL61-F1
#
_cell.length_a   1.000
_cell.length_b   1.000
_cell.length_c   1.000
_cell.angle_alpha   90.00
_cell.angle_beta   90.00
_cell.angle_gamma   90.00
#
_symmetry.space_group_name_H-M   'P 1'
#
loop_
_entity.id
_entity.type
_entity.pdbx_description
1 polymer ?
#
loop_
_entity_poly.entity_id
_entity_poly.type
_entity_poly.pdbx_seq_one_letter_code
_entity_poly.pdbx_strand_id
1 'polypeptide(L)'
;MSVADKRMLIVDADIASRIEENRGDMSYSEFLNFLIDSQLKEPASSNNYVDKDEFQHFATGMKELLRNFLEFFLSYGLELGKQPQDKTFDELSQKLQELGSSGNKSKKL
;
A
#
# COMPACT_ATOMS: atom_id res chain seq x y z
N MET A 1 -10.55 -23.18 28.18
CA MET A 1 -9.29 -22.75 27.55
C MET A 1 -8.51 -24.01 27.21
N SER A 2 -8.47 -24.44 25.95
CA SER A 2 -7.60 -25.57 25.57
C SER A 2 -6.16 -25.07 25.53
N VAL A 3 -5.29 -25.70 26.30
CA VAL A 3 -3.84 -25.54 26.14
C VAL A 3 -3.51 -26.01 24.73
N ALA A 4 -2.80 -25.20 23.94
CA ALA A 4 -2.41 -25.59 22.59
C ALA A 4 -1.55 -26.87 22.65
N ASP A 5 -2.00 -27.94 22.00
CA ASP A 5 -1.28 -29.21 21.93
C ASP A 5 0.04 -29.02 21.19
N LYS A 6 1.16 -28.99 21.93
CA LYS A 6 2.51 -28.89 21.35
C LYS A 6 2.98 -30.28 20.91
N ARG A 7 3.53 -30.36 19.70
CA ARG A 7 4.14 -31.58 19.12
C ARG A 7 5.61 -31.33 18.80
N MET A 8 6.44 -32.38 18.83
CA MET A 8 7.87 -32.30 18.53
C MET A 8 8.12 -32.55 17.04
N LEU A 9 8.88 -31.66 16.40
CA LEU A 9 9.35 -31.79 15.02
C LEU A 9 10.84 -32.05 15.03
N ILE A 10 11.27 -33.17 14.44
CA ILE A 10 12.69 -33.53 14.29
C ILE A 10 13.10 -33.19 12.86
N VAL A 11 14.18 -32.43 12.71
CA VAL A 11 14.76 -32.03 11.43
C VAL A 11 16.26 -32.27 11.47
N ASP A 12 16.87 -32.36 10.30
CA ASP A 12 18.32 -32.43 10.18
C ASP A 12 18.99 -31.14 10.67
N ALA A 13 20.23 -31.28 11.15
CA ALA A 13 20.96 -30.18 11.78
C ALA A 13 21.22 -29.01 10.82
N ASP A 14 21.43 -29.28 9.53
CA ASP A 14 21.63 -28.27 8.49
C ASP A 14 20.35 -27.45 8.27
N ILE A 15 19.18 -28.09 8.31
CA ILE A 15 17.88 -27.39 8.22
C ILE A 15 17.69 -26.49 9.45
N ALA A 16 18.00 -26.99 10.66
CA ALA A 16 17.91 -26.18 11.87
C ALA A 16 18.83 -24.95 11.80
N SER A 17 20.08 -25.10 11.35
CA SER A 17 21.01 -23.99 11.16
C SER A 17 20.48 -22.97 10.14
N ARG A 18 19.94 -23.43 9.01
CA ARG A 18 19.36 -22.54 8.01
C ARG A 18 18.16 -21.76 8.56
N ILE A 19 17.34 -22.38 9.40
CA ILE A 19 16.23 -21.67 10.06
C ILE A 19 16.78 -20.59 11.00
N GLU A 20 17.75 -20.92 11.84
CA GLU A 20 18.34 -19.98 12.79
C GLU A 20 18.95 -18.75 12.10
N GLU A 21 19.65 -18.95 10.98
CA GLU A 21 20.28 -17.87 10.21
C GLU A 21 19.28 -16.96 9.50
N ASN A 22 18.09 -17.46 9.17
CA ASN A 22 17.12 -16.75 8.31
C ASN A 22 15.84 -16.30 9.04
N ARG A 23 15.58 -16.78 10.26
CA ARG A 23 14.36 -16.44 11.02
C ARG A 23 14.32 -14.99 11.53
N GLY A 24 15.47 -14.32 11.56
CA GLY A 24 15.60 -13.02 12.20
C GLY A 24 15.16 -13.08 13.67
N ASP A 25 14.26 -12.19 14.08
CA ASP A 25 13.77 -12.14 15.46
C ASP A 25 12.59 -13.10 15.75
N MET A 26 12.08 -13.80 14.73
CA MET A 26 10.92 -14.70 14.88
C MET A 26 11.30 -16.01 15.58
N SER A 27 10.42 -16.54 16.43
CA SER A 27 10.58 -17.90 16.96
C SER A 27 10.47 -18.97 15.85
N TYR A 28 10.94 -20.19 16.11
CA TYR A 28 10.82 -21.32 15.16
C TYR A 28 9.38 -21.53 14.70
N SER A 29 8.43 -21.51 15.62
CA SER A 29 7.02 -21.72 15.30
C SER A 29 6.45 -20.59 14.44
N GLU A 30 6.79 -19.34 14.75
CA GLU A 30 6.34 -18.17 13.98
C GLU A 30 6.94 -18.17 12.57
N PHE A 31 8.24 -18.47 12.46
CA PHE A 31 8.91 -18.55 11.17
C PHE A 31 8.37 -19.69 10.30
N LEU A 32 8.19 -20.89 10.87
CA LEU A 32 7.62 -22.01 10.14
C LEU A 32 6.17 -21.75 9.74
N ASN A 33 5.36 -21.14 10.62
CA ASN A 33 3.99 -20.77 10.28
C ASN A 33 3.96 -19.72 9.17
N PHE A 34 4.84 -18.71 9.21
CA PHE A 34 4.98 -17.73 8.14
C PHE A 34 5.33 -18.38 6.79
N LEU A 35 6.30 -19.32 6.79
CA LEU A 35 6.67 -20.04 5.57
C LEU A 35 5.51 -20.87 5.03
N ILE A 36 4.82 -21.60 5.90
CA ILE A 36 3.63 -22.39 5.54
C ILE A 36 2.56 -21.48 4.95
N ASP A 37 2.23 -20.38 5.63
CA ASP A 37 1.25 -19.41 5.17
C ASP A 37 1.65 -18.77 3.83
N SER A 38 2.94 -18.52 3.61
CA SER A 38 3.45 -17.97 2.35
C SER A 38 3.32 -18.92 1.16
N GLN A 39 3.37 -20.23 1.41
CA GLN A 39 3.27 -21.27 0.38
C GLN A 39 1.82 -21.77 0.18
N LEU A 40 1.01 -21.74 1.25
CA LEU A 40 -0.38 -22.21 1.24
C LEU A 40 -1.41 -21.12 0.98
N LYS A 41 -1.07 -19.84 1.20
CA LYS A 41 -1.86 -18.79 0.57
C LYS A 41 -1.75 -19.01 -0.93
N GLU A 42 -2.88 -19.36 -1.56
CA GLU A 42 -3.09 -19.08 -2.98
C GLU A 42 -2.50 -17.69 -3.28
N PRO A 43 -1.92 -17.44 -4.45
CA PRO A 43 -1.40 -16.13 -4.81
C PRO A 43 -2.56 -15.14 -4.85
N ALA A 44 -2.98 -14.68 -3.68
CA ALA A 44 -3.83 -13.54 -3.47
C ALA A 44 -2.96 -12.38 -3.93
N SER A 45 -3.03 -12.11 -5.24
CA SER A 45 -2.38 -11.01 -5.91
C SER A 45 -0.86 -10.95 -5.73
N SER A 46 -0.12 -11.73 -6.51
CA SER A 46 1.21 -11.29 -7.00
C SER A 46 1.10 -10.09 -7.97
N ASN A 47 0.15 -9.18 -7.71
CA ASN A 47 -0.12 -7.96 -8.46
C ASN A 47 0.27 -6.72 -7.64
N ASN A 48 1.24 -6.84 -6.74
CA ASN A 48 1.94 -5.68 -6.15
C ASN A 48 3.01 -5.11 -7.10
N TYR A 49 2.84 -5.30 -8.41
CA TYR A 49 3.65 -4.68 -9.44
C TYR A 49 2.74 -3.74 -10.22
N VAL A 50 3.05 -2.45 -10.18
CA VAL A 50 2.40 -1.46 -11.04
C VAL A 50 3.03 -1.62 -12.42
N ASP A 51 2.21 -1.85 -13.43
CA ASP A 51 2.71 -1.93 -14.81
C ASP A 51 3.29 -0.56 -15.22
N LYS A 52 4.28 -0.56 -16.12
CA LYS A 52 4.90 0.66 -16.61
C LYS A 52 3.84 1.63 -17.17
N ASP A 53 2.82 1.10 -17.85
CA ASP A 53 1.77 1.92 -18.45
C ASP A 53 0.84 2.52 -17.38
N GLU A 54 0.55 1.77 -16.31
CA GLU A 54 -0.23 2.26 -15.17
C GLU A 54 0.52 3.38 -14.42
N PHE A 55 1.83 3.23 -14.22
CA PHE A 55 2.67 4.27 -13.63
C PHE A 55 2.74 5.53 -14.52
N GLN A 56 2.86 5.37 -15.84
CA GLN A 56 2.87 6.51 -16.77
C GLN A 56 1.53 7.25 -16.79
N HIS A 57 0.42 6.51 -16.72
CA HIS A 57 -0.91 7.11 -16.65
C HIS A 57 -1.08 7.90 -15.35
N PHE A 58 -0.68 7.31 -14.21
CA PHE A 58 -0.68 8.00 -12.92
C PHE A 58 0.21 9.26 -12.94
N ALA A 59 1.44 9.16 -13.45
CA ALA A 59 2.37 10.29 -13.51
C ALA A 59 1.85 11.43 -14.40
N THR A 60 1.16 11.10 -15.50
CA THR A 60 0.51 12.08 -16.37
C THR A 60 -0.66 12.76 -15.65
N GLY A 61 -1.54 11.99 -15.00
CA GLY A 61 -2.65 12.53 -14.22
C GLY A 61 -2.18 13.45 -13.08
N MET A 62 -1.10 13.08 -12.38
CA MET A 62 -0.50 13.91 -11.34
C MET A 62 0.09 15.22 -11.88
N LYS A 63 0.70 15.20 -13.07
CA LYS A 63 1.21 16.42 -13.72
C LYS A 63 0.10 17.37 -14.14
N GLU A 64 -1.00 16.84 -14.67
CA GLU A 64 -2.18 17.64 -15.01
C GLU A 64 -2.83 18.23 -13.77
N LEU A 65 -2.97 17.44 -12.71
CA LEU A 65 -3.52 17.92 -11.44
C LEU A 65 -2.67 19.06 -10.85
N LEU A 66 -1.34 18.91 -10.83
CA LEU A 66 -0.43 19.96 -10.37
C LEU A 66 -0.45 21.19 -11.28
N ARG A 67 -0.56 21.02 -12.59
CA ARG A 67 -0.72 22.13 -13.53
C ARG A 67 -2.00 22.92 -13.23
N ASN A 68 -3.13 22.23 -13.10
CA ASN A 68 -4.42 22.84 -12.81
C ASN A 68 -4.43 23.52 -11.44
N PHE A 69 -3.76 22.93 -10.45
CA PHE A 69 -3.58 23.54 -9.12
C PHE A 69 -2.73 24.81 -9.19
N LEU A 70 -1.61 24.81 -9.92
CA LEU A 70 -0.77 25.99 -10.09
C LEU A 70 -1.46 27.08 -10.91
N GLU A 71 -2.21 26.71 -11.95
CA GLU A 71 -3.03 27.64 -12.72
C GLU A 71 -4.11 28.26 -11.82
N PHE A 72 -4.80 27.45 -11.01
CA PHE A 72 -5.72 27.96 -9.99
C PHE A 72 -5.02 28.94 -9.04
N PHE A 73 -3.84 28.61 -8.51
CA PHE A 73 -3.12 29.52 -7.61
C PHE A 73 -2.61 30.80 -8.28
N LEU A 74 -2.21 30.74 -9.54
CA LEU A 74 -1.74 31.91 -10.27
C LEU A 74 -2.90 32.81 -10.72
N SER A 75 -4.03 32.22 -11.12
CA SER A 75 -5.23 32.94 -11.52
C SER A 75 -6.00 33.48 -10.32
N TYR A 76 -6.25 32.64 -9.30
CA TYR A 76 -7.02 33.02 -8.12
C TYR A 76 -6.15 33.57 -6.99
N GLY A 77 -4.97 33.02 -6.72
CA GLY A 77 -4.11 33.43 -5.59
C GLY A 77 -3.46 34.81 -5.77
N LEU A 78 -3.21 35.26 -7.01
CA LEU A 78 -2.80 36.65 -7.27
C LEU A 78 -3.98 37.65 -7.24
N GLU A 79 -5.22 37.17 -7.40
CA GLU A 79 -6.45 37.97 -7.24
C GLU A 79 -7.03 37.91 -5.81
N LEU A 80 -6.51 37.01 -4.95
CA LEU A 80 -7.03 36.76 -3.61
C LEU A 80 -6.45 37.69 -2.53
N GLY A 81 -6.84 38.95 -2.61
CA GLY A 81 -7.28 39.67 -1.41
C GLY A 81 -8.74 39.32 -1.03
N LYS A 82 -9.44 38.47 -1.79
CA LYS A 82 -10.88 38.20 -1.62
C LYS A 82 -11.21 36.70 -1.71
N GLN A 83 -11.61 36.13 -0.57
CA GLN A 83 -12.04 34.74 -0.37
C GLN A 83 -12.90 34.20 -1.54
N PRO A 84 -12.62 32.99 -2.08
CA PRO A 84 -13.31 32.50 -3.27
C PRO A 84 -14.74 32.08 -2.87
N GLN A 85 -15.74 32.61 -3.57
CA GLN A 85 -17.15 32.22 -3.40
C GLN A 85 -17.60 31.11 -4.35
N ASP A 86 -16.71 30.62 -5.23
CA ASP A 86 -17.09 29.70 -6.30
C ASP A 86 -16.74 28.23 -6.01
N LYS A 87 -17.68 27.36 -6.42
CA LYS A 87 -17.72 25.89 -6.26
C LYS A 87 -16.54 25.14 -6.89
N THR A 88 -15.68 25.83 -7.63
CA THR A 88 -14.51 25.26 -8.32
C THR A 88 -13.47 24.72 -7.33
N PHE A 89 -13.32 25.35 -6.18
CA PHE A 89 -12.43 24.88 -5.12
C PHE A 89 -12.96 23.60 -4.44
N ASP A 90 -14.28 23.51 -4.27
CA ASP A 90 -14.94 22.33 -3.73
C ASP A 90 -14.81 21.14 -4.70
N GLU A 91 -14.99 21.37 -6.00
CA GLU A 91 -14.80 20.36 -7.05
C GLU A 91 -13.36 19.85 -7.12
N LEU A 92 -12.36 20.74 -6.99
CA LEU A 92 -10.94 20.37 -6.95
C LEU A 92 -10.62 19.54 -5.69
N SER A 93 -11.15 19.97 -4.53
CA SER A 93 -11.00 19.27 -3.26
C SER A 93 -11.63 17.87 -3.31
N GLN A 94 -12.79 17.74 -3.94
CA GLN A 94 -13.45 16.46 -4.16
C GLN A 94 -12.60 15.53 -5.04
N LYS A 95 -12.05 16.03 -6.16
CA LYS A 95 -11.16 15.23 -7.03
C LYS A 95 -9.89 14.75 -6.31
N LEU A 96 -9.29 15.59 -5.46
CA LEU A 96 -8.14 15.22 -4.64
C LEU A 96 -8.51 14.15 -3.60
N GLN A 97 -9.69 14.25 -2.99
CA GLN A 97 -10.18 13.29 -2.02
C GLN A 97 -10.54 11.93 -2.65
N GLU A 98 -11.09 11.94 -3.87
CA GLU A 98 -11.36 10.73 -4.66
C GLU A 98 -10.06 10.00 -5.03
N LEU A 99 -9.04 10.73 -5.49
CA LEU A 99 -7.71 10.19 -5.78
C LEU A 99 -7.02 9.62 -4.53
N GLY A 100 -7.08 10.32 -3.40
CA GLY A 100 -6.55 9.85 -2.12
C GLY A 100 -7.30 8.62 -1.55
N SER A 101 -8.60 8.50 -1.84
CA SER A 101 -9.42 7.37 -1.40
C SER A 101 -9.25 6.12 -2.28
N SER A 102 -8.87 6.29 -3.54
CA SER A 102 -8.59 5.18 -4.46
C SER A 102 -7.40 4.32 -4.00
N GLY A 103 -6.42 4.91 -3.28
CA GLY A 103 -5.31 4.18 -2.65
C GLY A 103 -5.69 3.43 -1.37
N ASN A 104 -6.82 3.76 -0.74
CA ASN A 104 -7.26 3.17 0.54
C ASN A 104 -8.30 2.05 0.39
N LYS A 105 -8.95 1.90 -0.78
CA LYS A 105 -9.90 0.81 -1.03
C LYS A 105 -9.24 -0.57 -1.22
N SER A 106 -7.93 -0.61 -1.47
CA SER A 106 -7.17 -1.86 -1.60
C SER A 106 -6.71 -2.44 -0.26
N LYS A 107 -7.13 -1.86 0.88
CA LYS A 107 -6.70 -2.28 2.24
C LYS A 107 -7.81 -2.86 3.12
N LYS A 108 -8.96 -3.19 2.54
CA LYS A 108 -10.05 -3.88 3.25
C LYS A 108 -10.65 -5.00 2.41
N LEU A 109 -9.91 -6.10 2.27
CA LEU A 109 -10.43 -7.46 2.20
C LEU A 109 -9.44 -8.39 2.90
#